data_AF-A0A7C0YQ05-F1
#
_entry.id   AF-A0A7C0YQ05-F1
#
_cell.length_a   1.000
_cell.length_b   1.000
_cell.length_c   1.000
_cell.angle_alpha   90.00
_cell.angle_beta   90.00
_cell.angle_gamma   90.00
#
_symmetry.space_group_name_H-M   'P 1'
#
loop_
_entity.id
_entity.type
_entity.pdbx_description
1 polymer ?
#
loop_
_entity_poly.entity_id
_entity_poly.type
_entity_poly.pdbx_seq_one_letter_code
_entity_poly.pdbx_strand_id
1 'polypeptide(L)'
;MTEQTLTVSVDDNGQRIDVYLSSKTSLSRSSVQELVSSGAVTVNGMAVKPSYRVRMEDRIQVIFPERETATLVAEPLPIEVIYRDEDLIVVNKPPGMVMYPAAGHSGGTLMNAIAWHADRLATVGAPVRP
;
A
#
# COMPACT_ATOMS: atom_id res chain seq x y z
N MET A 1 11.27 -1.96 -6.59
CA MET A 1 11.18 -3.26 -5.86
C MET A 1 12.30 -3.34 -4.83
N THR A 2 12.00 -3.81 -3.61
CA THR A 2 12.99 -3.92 -2.52
C THR A 2 13.12 -5.38 -2.10
N GLU A 3 14.34 -5.85 -1.83
CA GLU A 3 14.59 -7.21 -1.33
C GLU A 3 15.05 -7.17 0.13
N GLN A 4 14.58 -8.14 0.92
CA GLN A 4 15.08 -8.36 2.27
C GLN A 4 15.37 -9.84 2.49
N THR A 5 16.50 -10.13 3.13
CA THR A 5 16.86 -11.49 3.57
C THR A 5 16.74 -11.57 5.08
N LEU A 6 16.07 -12.62 5.56
CA LEU A 6 15.90 -12.94 6.98
C LEU A 6 16.48 -14.33 7.27
N THR A 7 17.17 -14.47 8.39
CA THR A 7 17.64 -15.77 8.88
C THR A 7 16.81 -16.18 10.09
N VAL A 8 16.28 -17.40 10.07
CA VAL A 8 15.41 -17.91 11.13
C VAL A 8 16.24 -18.31 12.36
N SER A 9 15.89 -17.76 13.52
CA SER A 9 16.50 -18.11 14.80
C SER A 9 15.86 -19.35 15.42
N VAL A 10 16.45 -19.85 16.51
CA VAL A 10 15.92 -21.00 17.27
C VAL A 10 14.51 -20.74 17.78
N ASP A 11 14.22 -19.53 18.27
CA ASP A 11 12.91 -19.17 18.86
C ASP A 11 11.77 -19.17 17.85
N ASP A 12 12.10 -18.97 16.57
CA ASP A 12 11.14 -18.91 15.49
C ASP A 12 10.97 -20.27 14.77
N ASN A 13 11.76 -21.28 15.16
CA ASN A 13 11.74 -22.60 14.55
C ASN A 13 10.36 -23.28 14.65
N GLY A 14 9.89 -23.81 13.53
CA GLY A 14 8.62 -24.52 13.41
C GLY A 14 7.40 -23.61 13.24
N GLN A 15 7.55 -22.28 13.28
CA GLN A 15 6.48 -21.35 12.95
C GLN A 15 6.10 -21.46 11.47
N ARG A 16 4.84 -21.18 11.14
CA ARG A 16 4.45 -21.06 9.72
C ARG A 16 5.04 -19.79 9.12
N ILE A 17 5.43 -19.85 7.84
CA ILE A 17 6.08 -18.76 7.12
C ILE A 17 5.25 -17.47 7.11
N ASP A 18 3.91 -17.57 7.05
CA ASP A 18 3.01 -16.43 7.11
C ASP A 18 3.05 -15.73 8.49
N VAL A 19 3.10 -16.51 9.57
CA VAL A 19 3.22 -15.98 10.94
C VAL A 19 4.59 -15.35 11.15
N TYR A 20 5.66 -16.07 10.79
CA TYR A 20 7.03 -15.60 10.93
C TYR A 20 7.28 -14.29 10.17
N LEU A 21 6.95 -14.22 8.87
CA LEU A 21 7.18 -13.01 8.09
C LEU A 21 6.29 -11.85 8.53
N SER A 22 5.05 -12.11 8.98
CA SER A 22 4.20 -11.04 9.52
C SER A 22 4.72 -10.43 10.83
N SER A 23 5.51 -11.16 11.62
CA SER A 23 6.10 -10.65 12.86
C SER A 23 7.42 -9.91 12.63
N LYS A 24 8.15 -10.24 11.56
CA LYS A 24 9.44 -9.63 11.21
C LYS A 24 9.33 -8.49 10.19
N THR A 25 8.19 -8.34 9.52
CA THR A 25 7.96 -7.34 8.48
C THR A 25 6.68 -6.54 8.75
N SER A 26 6.39 -5.53 7.93
CA SER A 26 5.13 -4.76 7.99
C SER A 26 4.00 -5.37 7.16
N LEU A 27 4.16 -6.61 6.69
CA LEU A 27 3.16 -7.29 5.87
C LEU A 27 2.06 -7.95 6.72
N SER A 28 0.83 -7.89 6.25
CA SER A 28 -0.23 -8.73 6.80
C SER A 28 0.01 -10.20 6.45
N ARG A 29 -0.58 -11.11 7.23
CA ARG A 29 -0.51 -12.55 6.95
C ARG A 29 -1.06 -12.93 5.56
N SER A 30 -2.14 -12.28 5.12
CA SER A 30 -2.70 -12.50 3.76
C SER A 30 -1.73 -12.05 2.67
N SER A 31 -1.09 -10.88 2.84
CA SER A 31 -0.09 -10.38 1.89
C SER A 31 1.09 -11.34 1.78
N VAL A 32 1.57 -11.90 2.90
CA VAL A 32 2.64 -12.90 2.87
C VAL A 32 2.19 -14.15 2.10
N GLN A 33 0.98 -14.65 2.33
CA GLN A 33 0.48 -15.83 1.60
C GLN A 33 0.40 -15.60 0.09
N GLU A 34 -0.02 -14.40 -0.33
CA GLU A 34 -0.02 -13.99 -1.74
C GLU A 34 1.40 -13.95 -2.31
N LEU A 35 2.36 -13.33 -1.59
CA LEU A 35 3.76 -13.26 -2.03
C LEU A 35 4.42 -14.65 -2.12
N VAL A 36 4.10 -15.55 -1.19
CA VAL A 36 4.56 -16.94 -1.27
C VAL A 36 3.95 -17.65 -2.48
N SER A 37 2.66 -17.43 -2.73
CA SER A 37 1.95 -18.05 -3.86
C SER A 37 2.40 -17.52 -5.22
N SER A 38 2.85 -16.26 -5.29
CA SER A 38 3.39 -15.63 -6.50
C SER A 38 4.89 -15.90 -6.72
N GLY A 39 5.56 -16.58 -5.79
CA GLY A 39 6.99 -16.88 -5.86
C GLY A 39 7.91 -15.72 -5.45
N ALA A 40 7.35 -14.64 -4.89
CA ALA A 40 8.11 -13.50 -4.35
C ALA A 40 8.76 -13.79 -2.99
N VAL A 41 8.49 -14.96 -2.39
CA VAL A 41 9.17 -15.46 -1.19
C VAL A 41 9.84 -16.79 -1.49
N THR A 42 11.13 -16.88 -1.20
CA THR A 42 11.90 -18.13 -1.32
C THR A 42 12.57 -18.48 0.01
N VAL A 43 12.78 -19.77 0.24
CA VAL A 43 13.51 -20.31 1.39
C VAL A 43 14.69 -21.09 0.85
N ASN A 44 15.90 -20.67 1.21
CA ASN A 44 17.15 -21.24 0.71
C ASN A 44 17.20 -21.28 -0.83
N GLY A 45 16.65 -20.26 -1.48
CA GLY A 45 16.57 -20.13 -2.94
C GLY A 45 15.47 -20.96 -3.62
N MET A 46 14.60 -21.65 -2.87
CA MET A 46 13.49 -22.44 -3.41
C MET A 46 12.13 -21.83 -3.06
N ALA A 47 11.18 -21.87 -4.01
CA ALA A 47 9.80 -21.51 -3.74
C ALA A 47 9.16 -22.52 -2.78
N VAL A 48 8.33 -22.03 -1.86
CA VAL A 48 7.66 -22.85 -0.84
C VAL A 48 6.15 -22.64 -0.87
N LYS A 49 5.41 -23.52 -0.21
CA LYS A 49 3.95 -23.36 -0.04
C LYS A 49 3.66 -22.37 1.10
N PRO A 50 2.50 -21.68 1.10
CA PRO A 50 2.10 -20.80 2.21
C PRO A 50 2.00 -21.50 3.58
N SER A 51 1.87 -22.84 3.59
CA SER A 51 1.87 -23.67 4.79
C SER A 51 3.26 -24.09 5.27
N TYR A 52 4.34 -23.66 4.60
CA TYR A 52 5.71 -23.99 4.98
C TYR A 52 5.99 -23.58 6.42
N ARG A 53 6.64 -24.48 7.17
CA ARG A 53 7.11 -24.21 8.53
C ARG A 53 8.60 -23.95 8.48
N VAL A 54 8.98 -22.76 8.95
CA VAL A 54 10.36 -22.29 8.93
C VAL A 54 11.23 -23.13 9.86
N ARG A 55 12.47 -23.34 9.48
CA ARG A 55 13.46 -24.07 10.29
C ARG A 55 14.57 -23.14 10.70
N MET A 56 15.19 -23.41 11.85
CA MET A 56 16.41 -22.71 12.25
C MET A 56 17.41 -22.69 11.08
N GLU A 57 18.08 -21.55 10.89
CA GLU A 57 19.06 -21.30 9.82
C GLU A 57 18.47 -21.17 8.40
N ASP A 58 17.16 -21.35 8.21
CA ASP A 58 16.53 -21.04 6.93
C ASP A 58 16.81 -19.58 6.56
N ARG A 59 17.29 -19.38 5.32
CA ARG A 59 17.48 -18.07 4.72
C ARG A 59 16.27 -17.76 3.85
N ILE A 60 15.44 -16.85 4.33
CA ILE A 60 14.19 -16.45 3.67
C ILE A 60 14.44 -15.16 2.92
N GLN A 61 14.27 -15.18 1.60
CA GLN A 61 14.31 -13.99 0.76
C GLN A 61 12.89 -13.55 0.44
N VAL A 62 12.61 -12.26 0.64
CA VAL A 62 11.32 -11.64 0.36
C VAL A 62 11.55 -10.50 -0.64
N ILE A 63 10.90 -10.59 -1.78
CA ILE A 63 10.81 -9.52 -2.78
C ILE A 63 9.55 -8.73 -2.48
N PHE A 64 9.71 -7.50 -1.97
CA PHE A 64 8.59 -6.61 -1.76
C PHE A 64 8.18 -5.97 -3.08
N PRO A 65 6.90 -6.11 -3.48
CA PRO A 65 6.38 -5.32 -4.58
C PRO A 65 6.54 -3.85 -4.23
N GLU A 66 6.80 -3.04 -5.25
CA GLU A 66 6.82 -1.60 -5.10
C GLU A 66 5.46 -1.18 -4.56
N ARG A 67 5.42 -0.54 -3.39
CA ARG A 67 4.18 0.08 -2.94
C ARG A 67 3.91 1.18 -3.94
N GLU A 68 2.86 1.04 -4.75
CA GLU A 68 2.29 2.17 -5.46
C GLU A 68 1.90 3.19 -4.38
N THR A 69 2.74 4.21 -4.20
CA THR A 69 2.31 5.39 -3.48
C THR A 69 1.18 5.96 -4.32
N ALA A 70 -0.05 5.84 -3.82
CA ALA A 70 -1.18 6.55 -4.40
C ALA A 70 -0.75 8.02 -4.47
N THR A 71 -0.48 8.48 -5.68
CA THR A 71 -0.03 9.84 -5.93
C THR A 71 -1.29 10.59 -6.30
N LEU A 72 -1.54 11.73 -5.65
CA LEU A 72 -2.70 12.53 -6.00
C LEU A 72 -2.42 13.22 -7.33
N VAL A 73 -3.04 12.72 -8.40
CA VAL A 73 -2.93 13.29 -9.74
C VAL A 73 -4.08 14.29 -9.94
N ALA A 74 -3.75 15.49 -10.39
CA ALA A 74 -4.74 16.51 -10.73
C ALA A 74 -5.53 16.08 -11.99
N GLU A 75 -6.86 16.11 -11.90
CA GLU A 75 -7.75 15.76 -13.02
C GLU A 75 -8.81 16.85 -13.25
N PRO A 76 -9.06 17.27 -14.51
CA PRO A 76 -10.06 18.28 -14.85
C PRO A 76 -11.48 17.71 -14.81
N LEU A 77 -11.95 17.31 -13.61
CA LEU A 77 -13.29 16.76 -13.38
C LEU A 77 -14.30 17.88 -13.08
N PRO A 78 -15.55 17.78 -13.57
CA PRO A 78 -16.56 18.78 -13.30
C PRO A 78 -17.01 18.70 -11.84
N ILE A 79 -16.61 19.70 -11.04
CA ILE A 79 -17.09 19.93 -9.68
C ILE A 79 -17.65 21.33 -9.53
N GLU A 80 -18.68 21.49 -8.71
CA GLU A 80 -19.24 22.81 -8.40
C GLU A 80 -18.49 23.42 -7.21
N VAL A 81 -17.77 24.52 -7.46
CA VAL A 81 -17.08 25.29 -6.42
C VAL A 81 -18.02 26.40 -5.94
N ILE A 82 -18.48 26.28 -4.69
CA ILE A 82 -19.39 27.25 -4.07
C ILE A 82 -18.61 28.48 -3.60
N TYR A 83 -17.39 28.27 -3.11
CA TYR A 83 -16.53 29.33 -2.59
C TYR A 83 -15.05 28.95 -2.74
N ARG A 84 -14.19 29.94 -3.01
CA ARG A 84 -12.73 29.77 -3.02
C ARG A 84 -12.04 31.07 -2.63
N ASP A 85 -11.06 30.96 -1.75
CA ASP A 85 -10.03 31.96 -1.51
C ASP A 85 -8.63 31.32 -1.45
N GLU A 86 -7.65 32.03 -0.89
CA GLU A 86 -6.26 31.57 -0.78
C GLU A 86 -6.07 30.41 0.23
N ASP A 87 -7.00 30.24 1.17
CA ASP A 87 -6.89 29.31 2.29
C ASP A 87 -7.97 28.21 2.27
N LEU A 88 -9.11 28.44 1.63
CA LEU A 88 -10.29 27.58 1.68
C LEU A 88 -10.93 27.40 0.30
N ILE A 89 -11.30 26.16 0.00
CA ILE A 89 -12.20 25.81 -1.10
C ILE A 89 -13.42 25.08 -0.55
N VAL A 90 -14.62 25.53 -0.92
CA VAL A 90 -15.90 24.88 -0.60
C VAL A 90 -16.52 24.39 -1.89
N VAL A 91 -16.84 23.10 -1.92
CA VAL A 91 -17.33 22.41 -3.11
C VAL A 91 -18.64 21.70 -2.81
N ASN A 92 -19.57 21.70 -3.77
CA ASN A 92 -20.75 20.86 -3.74
C ASN A 92 -20.38 19.49 -4.32
N LYS A 93 -20.10 18.51 -3.46
CA LYS A 93 -19.70 17.18 -3.92
C LYS A 93 -20.91 16.43 -4.49
N PRO A 94 -20.90 15.99 -5.76
CA PRO A 94 -22.01 15.22 -6.30
C PRO A 94 -22.16 13.85 -5.60
N PRO A 95 -23.38 13.28 -5.61
CA PRO A 95 -23.60 11.91 -5.15
C PRO A 95 -22.80 10.91 -6.01
N GLY A 96 -22.33 9.82 -5.39
CA GLY A 96 -21.56 8.78 -6.09
C GLY A 96 -20.08 9.10 -6.32
N MET A 97 -19.64 10.35 -6.16
CA MET A 97 -18.22 10.69 -6.27
C MET A 97 -17.44 10.27 -5.02
N VAL A 98 -16.37 9.50 -5.24
CA VAL A 98 -15.41 9.07 -4.21
C VAL A 98 -14.60 10.27 -3.72
N MET A 99 -14.26 10.30 -2.42
CA MET A 99 -13.50 11.41 -1.84
C MET A 99 -12.01 11.35 -2.23
N TYR A 100 -11.34 10.24 -1.90
CA TYR A 100 -9.89 10.04 -2.04
C TYR A 100 -9.58 8.87 -2.97
N PRO A 101 -8.44 8.89 -3.69
CA PRO A 101 -7.93 7.71 -4.37
C PRO A 101 -7.83 6.53 -3.40
N ALA A 102 -8.35 5.37 -3.83
CA ALA A 102 -8.44 4.16 -3.03
C ALA A 102 -8.33 2.91 -3.93
N ALA A 103 -8.24 1.73 -3.32
CA ALA A 103 -8.25 0.47 -4.07
C ALA A 103 -9.51 0.38 -4.95
N GLY A 104 -9.32 0.14 -6.26
CA GLY A 104 -10.39 0.12 -7.27
C GLY A 104 -10.83 1.50 -7.78
N HIS A 105 -10.32 2.60 -7.21
CA HIS A 105 -10.61 3.99 -7.63
C HIS A 105 -9.35 4.84 -7.48
N SER A 106 -8.35 4.63 -8.35
CA SER A 106 -7.07 5.36 -8.30
C SER A 106 -7.15 6.81 -8.78
N GLY A 107 -8.21 7.16 -9.51
CA GLY A 107 -8.51 8.49 -10.06
C GLY A 107 -10.02 8.75 -10.09
N GLY A 108 -10.45 9.86 -10.69
CA GLY A 108 -11.87 10.21 -10.77
C GLY A 108 -12.50 10.64 -9.44
N THR A 109 -11.69 10.97 -8.42
CA THR A 109 -12.19 11.32 -7.09
C THR A 109 -12.27 12.83 -6.89
N LEU A 110 -12.98 13.27 -5.84
CA LEU A 110 -13.07 14.69 -5.51
C LEU A 110 -11.70 15.30 -5.27
N MET A 111 -10.79 14.60 -4.59
CA MET A 111 -9.43 15.11 -4.40
C MET A 111 -8.65 15.26 -5.70
N ASN A 112 -8.85 14.40 -6.71
CA ASN A 112 -8.24 14.59 -8.03
C ASN A 112 -8.73 15.88 -8.69
N ALA A 113 -10.03 16.17 -8.56
CA ALA A 113 -10.64 17.41 -9.03
C ALA A 113 -10.11 18.65 -8.27
N ILE A 114 -10.07 18.58 -6.93
CA ILE A 114 -9.55 19.67 -6.12
C ILE A 114 -8.07 19.92 -6.41
N ALA A 115 -7.26 18.88 -6.62
CA ALA A 115 -5.86 19.02 -7.01
C ALA A 115 -5.66 19.72 -8.37
N TRP A 116 -6.66 19.64 -9.27
CA TRP A 116 -6.66 20.41 -10.51
C TRP A 116 -7.06 21.87 -10.30
N HIS A 117 -8.01 22.13 -9.40
CA HIS A 117 -8.49 23.47 -9.15
C HIS A 117 -7.58 24.29 -8.21
N ALA A 118 -6.94 23.67 -7.23
CA ALA A 118 -6.16 24.35 -6.20
C ALA A 118 -4.73 24.64 -6.67
N ASP A 119 -4.26 25.87 -6.46
CA ASP A 119 -2.87 26.25 -6.76
C ASP A 119 -1.89 25.60 -5.76
N ARG A 120 -2.37 25.39 -4.53
CA ARG A 120 -1.66 24.71 -3.45
C ARG A 120 -2.64 23.93 -2.59
N LEU A 121 -2.24 22.73 -2.19
CA LEU A 121 -2.93 21.95 -1.17
C LEU A 121 -2.15 22.03 0.15
N ALA A 122 -2.87 21.90 1.25
CA ALA A 122 -2.25 21.70 2.55
C ALA A 122 -1.34 20.46 2.53
N THR A 123 -0.36 20.40 3.41
CA THR A 123 0.57 19.26 3.49
C THR A 123 0.39 18.50 4.80
N VAL A 124 -0.76 18.64 5.45
CA VAL A 124 -0.99 18.14 6.81
C VAL A 124 -1.76 16.83 6.73
N GLY A 125 -1.04 15.72 6.58
CA GLY A 125 -1.63 14.40 6.59
C GLY A 125 -0.88 13.40 5.72
N ALA A 126 -1.57 12.36 5.26
CA ALA A 126 -0.99 11.38 4.33
C ALA A 126 -0.88 12.00 2.93
N PRO A 127 -0.03 11.49 2.01
CA PRO A 127 0.23 12.11 0.70
C PRO A 127 -1.00 12.43 -0.16
N VAL A 128 -2.13 11.72 0.03
CA VAL A 128 -3.41 11.94 -0.68
C VAL A 128 -4.49 12.58 0.20
N ARG A 129 -4.18 12.87 1.46
CA ARG A 129 -5.07 13.47 2.48
C ARG A 129 -4.38 14.72 3.03
N PRO A 130 -4.29 15.78 2.20
CA PRO A 130 -3.63 17.04 2.56
C PRO A 130 -4.28 17.76 3.73
#